data_AF-A0A3M1TD04-F1
#
_entry.id   AF-A0A3M1TD04-F1
#
_cell.length_a   1.000
_cell.length_b   1.000
_cell.length_c   1.000
_cell.angle_alpha   90.00
_cell.angle_beta   90.00
_cell.angle_gamma   90.00
#
_symmetry.space_group_name_H-M   'P 1'
#
loop_
_entity.id
_entity.type
_entity.pdbx_description
1 polymer ?
#
loop_
_entity_poly.entity_id
_entity_poly.type
_entity_poly.pdbx_seq_one_letter_code
_entity_poly.pdbx_strand_id
1 'polypeptide(L)'
;MSPPAAVAGAFDAAAHVRQIRSAGYTVVPKLYGADEVAFLRRELTAVWEENGRFPFYQDTHGYVAEDIEIWGLGLVFHKLLRFRPELAPHLLKPQVAEILRGLFGDGAYIEKTGAVLSDSTRPFFQWHTHVGGIDDELYRRMGWTPHFEKAQRVVVLLYLDDLDADGGQVLIWPRRENDPNIEPPFPIANTRWEGQIEISCPAGSVVIIEQCTWHAALPRRIPGVRMFIGAYFASREAPPTFDVDETLLDLSEAGPLLQSFQPAEARSVQALGLDPSEVPDAYGLIPRGSSHADWTRLVAGVAERHGATLAQTILGRSRCTFRFETAEGSGVDVVVEPRRPGRPALCRSDSFNLVYRNVRGAPTDPLRDLVRDAVETIRRSDNGSLRFEPNEEEGGKGA
;
A
#
# COMPACT_ATOMS: atom_id res chain seq x y z
N MET A 1 -29.49 4.40 2.31
CA MET A 1 -30.18 3.38 3.13
C MET A 1 -29.48 3.34 4.47
N SER A 2 -30.12 3.76 5.55
CA SER A 2 -29.57 3.59 6.89
C SER A 2 -29.64 2.11 7.26
N PRO A 3 -28.58 1.51 7.83
CA PRO A 3 -28.64 0.12 8.28
C PRO A 3 -29.69 -0.05 9.39
N PRO A 4 -30.42 -1.18 9.44
CA PRO A 4 -31.41 -1.45 10.48
C PRO A 4 -30.74 -1.48 11.87
N ALA A 5 -31.44 -0.97 12.88
CA ALA A 5 -31.00 -1.04 14.27
C ALA A 5 -30.81 -2.50 14.69
N ALA A 6 -29.58 -2.86 15.06
CA ALA A 6 -29.22 -4.22 15.44
C ALA A 6 -29.87 -4.61 16.77
N VAL A 7 -30.70 -5.65 16.76
CA VAL A 7 -31.00 -6.47 17.94
C VAL A 7 -29.66 -7.02 18.43
N ALA A 8 -29.41 -7.02 19.75
CA ALA A 8 -28.17 -7.53 20.35
C ALA A 8 -28.03 -9.05 20.09
N GLY A 9 -27.62 -9.40 18.88
CA GLY A 9 -27.29 -10.76 18.49
C GLY A 9 -26.00 -11.21 19.17
N ALA A 10 -25.86 -12.51 19.36
CA ALA A 10 -24.58 -13.09 19.73
C ALA A 10 -23.51 -12.66 18.71
N PHE A 11 -22.31 -12.36 19.21
CA PHE A 11 -21.15 -12.04 18.38
C PHE A 11 -20.86 -13.19 17.39
N ASP A 12 -20.73 -12.86 16.10
CA ASP A 12 -20.41 -13.83 15.02
C ASP A 12 -19.11 -13.42 14.32
N ALA A 13 -17.99 -13.97 14.78
CA ALA A 13 -16.68 -13.74 14.17
C ALA A 13 -16.64 -14.11 12.68
N ALA A 14 -17.36 -15.18 12.27
CA ALA A 14 -17.38 -15.62 10.89
C ALA A 14 -18.11 -14.63 9.98
N ALA A 15 -19.15 -13.94 10.47
CA ALA A 15 -19.77 -12.83 9.73
C ALA A 15 -18.79 -11.69 9.48
N HIS A 16 -18.03 -11.29 10.50
CA HIS A 16 -17.02 -10.25 10.36
C HIS A 16 -15.89 -10.65 9.39
N VAL A 17 -15.42 -11.90 9.42
CA VAL A 17 -14.46 -12.41 8.43
C VAL A 17 -15.03 -12.36 7.01
N ARG A 18 -16.29 -12.78 6.81
CA ARG A 18 -16.96 -12.67 5.50
C ARG A 18 -17.07 -11.21 5.05
N GLN A 19 -17.33 -10.28 5.96
CA GLN A 19 -17.42 -8.85 5.65
C GLN A 19 -16.06 -8.30 5.21
N ILE A 20 -14.97 -8.62 5.92
CA ILE A 20 -13.61 -8.22 5.51
C ILE A 20 -13.31 -8.75 4.11
N ARG A 21 -13.59 -10.02 3.83
CA ARG A 21 -13.32 -10.61 2.50
C ARG A 21 -14.15 -10.01 1.36
N SER A 22 -15.37 -9.57 1.65
CA SER A 22 -16.30 -9.08 0.63
C SER A 22 -16.36 -7.56 0.47
N ALA A 23 -15.93 -6.82 1.49
CA ALA A 23 -16.01 -5.35 1.54
C ALA A 23 -14.70 -4.68 1.97
N GLY A 24 -13.69 -5.43 2.43
CA GLY A 24 -12.39 -4.90 2.81
C GLY A 24 -12.34 -4.34 4.24
N TYR A 25 -13.47 -4.38 4.97
CA TYR A 25 -13.53 -3.87 6.34
C TYR A 25 -14.63 -4.55 7.15
N THR A 26 -14.59 -4.33 8.46
CA THR A 26 -15.70 -4.64 9.38
C THR A 26 -15.70 -3.68 10.58
N VAL A 27 -16.85 -3.57 11.26
CA VAL A 27 -17.00 -2.78 12.48
C VAL A 27 -17.58 -3.66 13.60
N VAL A 28 -16.95 -3.65 14.77
CA VAL A 28 -17.45 -4.26 16.00
C VAL A 28 -17.86 -3.13 16.95
N PRO A 29 -19.16 -2.77 17.01
CA PRO A 29 -19.61 -1.60 17.73
C PRO A 29 -19.56 -1.80 19.25
N LYS A 30 -19.17 -0.74 19.99
CA LYS A 30 -19.15 -0.72 21.48
C LYS A 30 -18.50 -1.95 22.11
N LEU A 31 -17.39 -2.42 21.54
CA LEU A 31 -16.67 -3.57 22.06
C LEU A 31 -16.00 -3.27 23.42
N TYR A 32 -15.57 -2.02 23.60
CA TYR A 32 -15.01 -1.51 24.84
C TYR A 32 -16.06 -0.70 25.60
N GLY A 33 -16.19 -0.98 26.90
CA GLY A 33 -17.12 -0.26 27.78
C GLY A 33 -16.70 1.19 28.02
N ALA A 34 -17.63 2.01 28.52
CA ALA A 34 -17.37 3.43 28.79
C ALA A 34 -16.19 3.66 29.76
N ASP A 35 -16.08 2.84 30.80
CA ASP A 35 -14.99 2.93 31.78
C ASP A 35 -13.63 2.58 31.17
N GLU A 36 -13.59 1.58 30.28
CA GLU A 36 -12.37 1.21 29.56
C GLU A 36 -11.96 2.30 28.57
N VAL A 37 -12.93 2.87 27.84
CA VAL A 37 -12.69 4.01 26.96
C VAL A 37 -12.15 5.19 27.77
N ALA A 38 -12.75 5.52 28.91
CA ALA A 38 -12.29 6.61 29.77
C ALA A 38 -10.87 6.36 30.31
N PHE A 39 -10.56 5.12 30.69
CA PHE A 39 -9.21 4.69 31.07
C PHE A 39 -8.21 4.94 29.94
N LEU A 40 -8.47 4.40 28.75
CA LEU A 40 -7.57 4.52 27.59
C LEU A 40 -7.34 5.98 27.18
N ARG A 41 -8.40 6.80 27.19
CA ARG A 41 -8.30 8.24 26.91
C ARG A 41 -7.40 8.96 27.89
N ARG A 42 -7.53 8.66 29.18
CA ARG A 42 -6.69 9.25 30.22
C ARG A 42 -5.23 8.89 30.00
N GLU A 43 -4.93 7.63 29.69
CA GLU A 43 -3.56 7.19 29.45
C GLU A 43 -2.95 7.83 28.19
N LEU A 44 -3.69 7.91 27.08
CA LEU A 44 -3.22 8.62 25.87
C LEU A 44 -3.04 10.12 26.10
N THR A 45 -3.88 10.72 26.94
CA THR A 45 -3.71 12.13 27.35
C THR A 45 -2.40 12.27 28.13
N ALA A 46 -2.15 11.40 29.11
CA ALA A 46 -0.91 11.43 29.90
C ALA A 46 0.34 11.25 29.02
N VAL A 47 0.31 10.34 28.03
CA VAL A 47 1.39 10.19 27.03
C VAL A 47 1.64 11.50 26.31
N TRP A 48 0.59 12.16 25.80
CA TRP A 48 0.73 13.44 25.10
C TRP A 48 1.28 14.55 26.01
N GLU A 49 0.86 14.60 27.27
CA GLU A 49 1.33 15.58 28.25
C GLU A 49 2.80 15.41 28.62
N GLU A 50 3.22 14.17 28.87
CA GLU A 50 4.60 13.84 29.23
C GLU A 50 5.58 14.01 28.08
N ASN A 51 5.10 13.88 26.85
CA ASN A 51 5.91 14.02 25.64
C ASN A 51 5.78 15.42 25.01
N GLY A 52 5.53 16.46 25.82
CA GLY A 52 5.73 17.86 25.42
C GLY A 52 4.53 18.56 24.79
N ARG A 53 3.34 17.93 24.74
CA ARG A 53 2.10 18.53 24.22
C ARG A 53 2.24 19.11 22.82
N PHE A 54 2.85 18.36 21.90
CA PHE A 54 2.96 18.76 20.51
C PHE A 54 1.59 19.06 19.88
N PRO A 55 1.52 19.95 18.87
CA PRO A 55 0.28 20.20 18.13
C PRO A 55 -0.24 18.91 17.48
N PHE A 56 -1.52 18.89 17.12
CA PHE A 56 -2.16 17.73 16.49
C PHE A 56 -2.06 17.73 14.96
N TYR A 57 -1.55 18.81 14.37
CA TYR A 57 -1.39 18.93 12.92
C TYR A 57 -0.25 19.90 12.56
N GLN A 58 0.43 19.60 11.46
CA GLN A 58 1.31 20.52 10.74
C GLN A 58 1.29 20.19 9.24
N ASP A 59 1.57 21.18 8.39
CA ASP A 59 1.50 21.04 6.93
C ASP A 59 2.61 20.15 6.34
N THR A 60 3.73 20.03 7.04
CA THR A 60 4.90 19.24 6.60
C THR A 60 5.00 17.94 7.37
N HIS A 61 5.10 16.81 6.67
CA HIS A 61 5.40 15.54 7.32
C HIS A 61 6.73 15.63 8.09
N GLY A 62 6.73 15.20 9.36
CA GLY A 62 7.96 15.09 10.13
C GLY A 62 7.77 14.42 11.49
N TYR A 63 8.89 14.10 12.12
CA TYR A 63 8.97 13.62 13.48
C TYR A 63 9.29 14.78 14.43
N VAL A 64 8.52 14.92 15.50
CA VAL A 64 8.74 15.92 16.55
C VAL A 64 9.55 15.35 17.72
N ALA A 65 9.59 14.03 17.84
CA ALA A 65 10.47 13.28 18.71
C ALA A 65 10.66 11.85 18.16
N GLU A 66 11.49 11.04 18.83
CA GLU A 66 11.61 9.60 18.52
C GLU A 66 10.24 8.93 18.63
N ASP A 67 9.84 8.19 17.58
CA ASP A 67 8.53 7.53 17.45
C ASP A 67 7.30 8.44 17.55
N ILE A 68 7.47 9.77 17.53
CA ILE A 68 6.36 10.73 17.51
C ILE A 68 6.36 11.48 16.19
N GLU A 69 5.43 11.10 15.32
CA GLU A 69 5.20 11.70 14.01
C GLU A 69 4.03 12.69 14.08
N ILE A 70 4.07 13.72 13.25
CA ILE A 70 2.94 14.63 13.06
C ILE A 70 2.77 14.95 11.58
N TRP A 71 1.57 14.67 11.06
CA TRP A 71 1.20 14.95 9.67
C TRP A 71 -0.33 14.93 9.47
N GLY A 72 -0.81 14.74 8.23
CA GLY A 72 -2.23 14.79 7.85
C GLY A 72 -3.15 13.80 8.60
N LEU A 73 -2.59 12.75 9.19
CA LEU A 73 -3.31 11.80 10.05
C LEU A 73 -3.59 12.38 11.46
N GLY A 74 -2.71 13.24 11.97
CA GLY A 74 -2.71 13.74 13.34
C GLY A 74 -1.31 13.69 13.96
N LEU A 75 -1.27 13.78 15.29
CA LEU A 75 -0.11 13.41 16.09
C LEU A 75 -0.15 11.90 16.34
N VAL A 76 0.88 11.18 15.90
CA VAL A 76 0.98 9.73 15.95
C VAL A 76 2.10 9.34 16.91
N PHE A 77 1.76 8.51 17.89
CA PHE A 77 2.72 7.81 18.75
C PHE A 77 2.89 6.40 18.20
N HIS A 78 3.99 6.16 17.51
CA HIS A 78 4.38 4.82 17.05
C HIS A 78 4.88 3.99 18.24
N LYS A 79 4.77 2.67 18.19
CA LYS A 79 5.25 1.77 19.26
C LYS A 79 4.64 2.13 20.62
N LEU A 80 3.31 2.21 20.68
CA LEU A 80 2.56 2.73 21.83
C LEU A 80 3.01 2.15 23.17
N LEU A 81 3.34 0.85 23.21
CA LEU A 81 3.78 0.17 24.43
C LEU A 81 5.14 0.65 24.94
N ARG A 82 5.94 1.36 24.13
CA ARG A 82 7.17 2.05 24.56
C ARG A 82 6.84 3.18 25.54
N PHE A 83 5.74 3.88 25.30
CA PHE A 83 5.30 5.00 26.13
C PHE A 83 4.46 4.54 27.33
N ARG A 84 3.66 3.49 27.13
CA ARG A 84 2.73 2.94 28.13
C ARG A 84 2.58 1.43 28.03
N PRO A 85 3.51 0.64 28.58
CA PRO A 85 3.43 -0.82 28.59
C PRO A 85 2.14 -1.36 29.23
N GLU A 86 1.59 -0.67 30.23
CA GLU A 86 0.36 -1.02 30.95
C GLU A 86 -0.89 -1.07 30.06
N LEU A 87 -0.82 -0.52 28.84
CA LEU A 87 -1.91 -0.62 27.87
C LEU A 87 -2.00 -1.99 27.20
N ALA A 88 -0.96 -2.83 27.29
CA ALA A 88 -0.88 -4.10 26.56
C ALA A 88 -2.10 -5.02 26.79
N PRO A 89 -2.59 -5.25 28.02
CA PRO A 89 -3.77 -6.09 28.27
C PRO A 89 -5.07 -5.54 27.65
N HIS A 90 -5.10 -4.28 27.24
CA HIS A 90 -6.26 -3.60 26.69
C HIS A 90 -6.24 -3.51 25.15
N LEU A 91 -5.12 -3.83 24.49
CA LEU A 91 -4.99 -3.67 23.04
C LEU A 91 -5.83 -4.65 22.21
N LEU A 92 -6.19 -5.80 22.79
CA LEU A 92 -6.89 -6.85 22.06
C LEU A 92 -7.99 -7.51 22.90
N LYS A 93 -9.18 -7.62 22.33
CA LYS A 93 -10.33 -8.34 22.92
C LYS A 93 -10.48 -9.73 22.30
N PRO A 94 -11.02 -10.72 23.04
CA PRO A 94 -11.24 -12.07 22.52
C PRO A 94 -11.99 -12.09 21.19
N GLN A 95 -13.01 -11.24 21.03
CA GLN A 95 -13.80 -11.09 19.82
C GLN A 95 -12.93 -10.71 18.61
N VAL A 96 -12.03 -9.74 18.76
CA VAL A 96 -11.11 -9.33 17.68
C VAL A 96 -10.12 -10.45 17.39
N ALA A 97 -9.60 -11.12 18.43
CA ALA A 97 -8.71 -12.27 18.24
C ALA A 97 -9.36 -13.42 17.45
N GLU A 98 -10.64 -13.71 17.71
CA GLU A 98 -11.40 -14.71 16.93
C GLU A 98 -11.55 -14.30 15.46
N ILE A 99 -11.79 -13.03 15.16
CA ILE A 99 -11.84 -12.51 13.79
C ILE A 99 -10.48 -12.67 13.11
N LEU A 100 -9.40 -12.27 13.78
CA LEU A 100 -8.04 -12.35 13.24
C LEU A 100 -7.63 -13.80 12.95
N ARG A 101 -7.93 -14.74 13.86
CA ARG A 101 -7.68 -16.17 13.64
C ARG A 101 -8.56 -16.74 12.52
N GLY A 102 -9.81 -16.29 12.40
CA GLY A 102 -10.67 -16.69 11.29
C GLY A 102 -10.19 -16.16 9.93
N LEU A 103 -9.50 -15.02 9.92
CA LEU A 103 -8.96 -14.41 8.70
C LEU A 103 -7.61 -15.01 8.31
N PHE A 104 -6.68 -15.14 9.26
CA PHE A 104 -5.27 -15.46 9.01
C PHE A 104 -4.81 -16.83 9.55
N GLY A 105 -5.67 -17.55 10.27
CA GLY A 105 -5.32 -18.77 10.98
C GLY A 105 -4.55 -18.52 12.29
N ASP A 106 -4.10 -19.62 12.93
CA ASP A 106 -3.43 -19.58 14.24
C ASP A 106 -2.02 -18.97 14.20
N GLY A 107 -1.48 -18.71 13.00
CA GLY A 107 -0.16 -18.07 12.83
C GLY A 107 -0.22 -16.54 12.71
N ALA A 108 -1.36 -15.92 13.00
CA ALA A 108 -1.49 -14.46 12.99
C ALA A 108 -0.58 -13.82 14.05
N TYR A 109 0.00 -12.67 13.73
CA TYR A 109 0.86 -11.93 14.67
C TYR A 109 0.63 -10.42 14.59
N ILE A 110 1.03 -9.69 15.64
CA ILE A 110 1.01 -8.24 15.70
C ILE A 110 2.34 -7.67 15.18
N GLU A 111 2.28 -6.67 14.31
CA GLU A 111 3.45 -6.03 13.69
C GLU A 111 3.85 -4.72 14.35
N LYS A 112 2.86 -3.91 14.74
CA LYS A 112 3.09 -2.59 15.32
C LYS A 112 1.87 -2.10 16.07
N THR A 113 2.13 -1.35 17.14
CA THR A 113 1.11 -0.60 17.88
C THR A 113 1.29 0.89 17.69
N GLY A 114 0.21 1.65 17.81
CA GLY A 114 0.28 3.10 17.82
C GLY A 114 -0.97 3.76 18.35
N ALA A 115 -0.89 5.07 18.61
CA ALA A 115 -2.03 5.90 18.95
C ALA A 115 -2.02 7.15 18.09
N VAL A 116 -3.21 7.64 17.74
CA VAL A 116 -3.38 8.87 16.96
C VAL A 116 -4.27 9.83 17.71
N LEU A 117 -3.80 11.06 17.85
CA LEU A 117 -4.53 12.18 18.42
C LEU A 117 -4.73 13.23 17.33
N SER A 118 -5.97 13.69 17.18
CA SER A 118 -6.34 14.68 16.17
C SER A 118 -7.42 15.61 16.70
N ASP A 119 -7.43 16.86 16.29
CA ASP A 119 -8.50 17.82 16.62
C ASP A 119 -9.06 18.46 15.35
N SER A 120 -9.79 19.58 15.51
CA SER A 120 -10.39 20.31 14.39
C SER A 120 -9.36 21.04 13.49
N THR A 121 -8.08 21.10 13.87
CA THR A 121 -7.03 21.68 13.02
C THR A 121 -6.58 20.74 11.91
N ARG A 122 -6.80 19.43 12.08
CA ARG A 122 -6.44 18.42 11.10
C ARG A 122 -7.38 18.49 9.86
N PRO A 123 -6.85 18.65 8.63
CA PRO A 123 -7.66 18.71 7.42
C PRO A 123 -8.18 17.32 7.03
N PHE A 124 -8.78 17.18 5.85
CA PHE A 124 -9.10 15.87 5.29
C PHE A 124 -7.84 14.99 5.16
N PHE A 125 -7.84 13.79 5.76
CA PHE A 125 -6.78 12.81 5.51
C PHE A 125 -7.18 12.03 4.27
N GLN A 126 -6.40 12.23 3.21
CA GLN A 126 -6.72 11.80 1.86
C GLN A 126 -6.87 10.28 1.75
N TRP A 127 -7.51 9.86 0.66
CA TRP A 127 -7.65 8.44 0.35
C TRP A 127 -6.29 7.77 0.23
N HIS A 128 -6.13 6.67 0.96
CA HIS A 128 -4.92 5.85 0.97
C HIS A 128 -5.28 4.40 1.30
N THR A 129 -4.27 3.54 1.20
CA THR A 129 -4.31 2.11 1.57
C THR A 129 -3.12 1.84 2.49
N HIS A 130 -3.16 0.72 3.22
CA HIS A 130 -2.03 0.23 4.00
C HIS A 130 -1.28 -0.91 3.29
N VAL A 131 -1.13 -0.81 1.98
CA VAL A 131 -0.36 -1.76 1.17
C VAL A 131 1.10 -1.71 1.63
N GLY A 132 1.65 -2.86 2.04
CA GLY A 132 2.96 -2.93 2.70
C GLY A 132 2.88 -2.95 4.23
N GLY A 133 1.67 -2.83 4.81
CA GLY A 133 1.49 -2.81 6.25
C GLY A 133 2.09 -1.57 6.88
N ILE A 134 3.00 -1.76 7.82
CA ILE A 134 3.71 -0.67 8.51
C ILE A 134 4.76 0.02 7.63
N ASP A 135 5.11 -0.59 6.49
CA ASP A 135 6.04 -0.04 5.50
C ASP A 135 5.31 0.66 4.34
N ASP A 136 4.03 1.01 4.49
CA ASP A 136 3.22 1.58 3.41
C ASP A 136 3.84 2.84 2.79
N GLU A 137 4.43 3.71 3.60
CA GLU A 137 5.13 4.91 3.14
C GLU A 137 6.44 4.56 2.40
N LEU A 138 7.14 3.49 2.77
CA LEU A 138 8.27 3.00 1.99
C LEU A 138 7.79 2.50 0.62
N TYR A 139 6.74 1.67 0.59
CA TYR A 139 6.18 1.14 -0.65
C TYR A 139 5.72 2.27 -1.58
N ARG A 140 5.04 3.28 -1.01
CA ARG A 140 4.59 4.47 -1.73
C ARG A 140 5.76 5.27 -2.33
N ARG A 141 6.81 5.54 -1.54
CA ARG A 141 8.02 6.25 -2.02
C ARG A 141 8.74 5.49 -3.13
N MET A 142 8.72 4.16 -3.07
CA MET A 142 9.29 3.29 -4.09
C MET A 142 8.37 3.08 -5.30
N GLY A 143 7.12 3.57 -5.24
CA GLY A 143 6.12 3.36 -6.30
C GLY A 143 5.65 1.91 -6.41
N TRP A 144 5.72 1.13 -5.33
CA TRP A 144 5.33 -0.26 -5.31
C TRP A 144 3.84 -0.43 -5.03
N THR A 145 3.16 -1.12 -5.93
CA THR A 145 1.73 -1.46 -5.82
C THR A 145 1.53 -2.97 -5.98
N PRO A 146 2.03 -3.79 -5.05
CA PRO A 146 1.89 -5.24 -5.12
C PRO A 146 0.42 -5.66 -5.13
N HIS A 147 0.13 -6.69 -5.91
CA HIS A 147 -1.17 -7.35 -5.89
C HIS A 147 -1.14 -8.51 -4.91
N PHE A 148 -2.21 -8.65 -4.12
CA PHE A 148 -2.39 -9.75 -3.19
C PHE A 148 -3.65 -10.52 -3.57
N GLU A 149 -3.54 -11.85 -3.68
CA GLU A 149 -4.68 -12.73 -3.95
C GLU A 149 -5.57 -12.91 -2.71
N LYS A 150 -5.02 -12.63 -1.53
CA LYS A 150 -5.69 -12.72 -0.23
C LYS A 150 -5.23 -11.62 0.71
N ALA A 151 -6.04 -11.30 1.72
CA ALA A 151 -5.66 -10.40 2.79
C ALA A 151 -4.47 -10.99 3.54
N GLN A 152 -3.38 -10.22 3.62
CA GLN A 152 -2.21 -10.60 4.40
C GLN A 152 -2.07 -9.77 5.67
N ARG A 153 -2.70 -8.59 5.71
CA ARG A 153 -2.68 -7.67 6.84
C ARG A 153 -3.99 -6.93 7.01
N VAL A 154 -4.25 -6.58 8.24
CA VAL A 154 -5.29 -5.62 8.62
C VAL A 154 -4.72 -4.60 9.61
N VAL A 155 -5.28 -3.41 9.60
CA VAL A 155 -5.18 -2.49 10.73
C VAL A 155 -6.44 -2.62 11.58
N VAL A 156 -6.26 -2.74 12.89
CA VAL A 156 -7.32 -2.76 13.90
C VAL A 156 -7.32 -1.42 14.60
N LEU A 157 -8.40 -0.66 14.47
CA LEU A 157 -8.54 0.71 14.97
C LEU A 157 -9.62 0.77 16.06
N LEU A 158 -9.20 0.97 17.31
CA LEU A 158 -10.09 1.21 18.45
C LEU A 158 -10.34 2.71 18.61
N TYR A 159 -11.56 3.16 18.30
CA TYR A 159 -11.96 4.56 18.46
C TYR A 159 -12.38 4.86 19.89
N LEU A 160 -11.83 5.93 20.46
CA LEU A 160 -12.11 6.39 21.83
C LEU A 160 -13.06 7.60 21.88
N ASP A 161 -13.60 7.97 20.73
CA ASP A 161 -14.60 9.01 20.54
C ASP A 161 -15.66 8.50 19.57
N ASP A 162 -16.84 9.11 19.59
CA ASP A 162 -17.87 8.85 18.60
C ASP A 162 -17.40 9.27 17.19
N LEU A 163 -17.60 8.37 16.24
CA LEU A 163 -17.51 8.66 14.81
C LEU A 163 -18.91 9.00 14.29
N ASP A 164 -19.14 10.29 14.09
CA ASP A 164 -20.33 10.83 13.44
C ASP A 164 -19.93 11.95 12.47
N ALA A 165 -20.92 12.56 11.81
CA ALA A 165 -20.74 13.59 10.78
C ALA A 165 -19.89 14.79 11.25
N ASP A 166 -19.90 15.09 12.55
CA ASP A 166 -19.13 16.19 13.15
C ASP A 166 -17.88 15.70 13.89
N GLY A 167 -17.87 14.45 14.34
CA GLY A 167 -16.74 13.78 15.00
C GLY A 167 -15.59 13.42 14.04
N GLY A 168 -15.84 13.46 12.74
CA GLY A 168 -14.86 13.15 11.68
C GLY A 168 -14.88 11.67 11.32
N GLN A 169 -15.86 11.26 10.52
CA GLN A 169 -16.04 9.87 10.09
C GLN A 169 -14.85 9.33 9.29
N VAL A 170 -14.68 8.01 9.33
CA VAL A 170 -13.85 7.28 8.38
C VAL A 170 -14.67 7.00 7.13
N LEU A 171 -14.08 7.26 5.96
CA LEU A 171 -14.63 6.90 4.67
C LEU A 171 -14.00 5.60 4.22
N ILE A 172 -14.79 4.67 3.72
CA ILE A 172 -14.33 3.41 3.12
C ILE A 172 -14.83 3.34 1.69
N TRP A 173 -13.99 2.90 0.76
CA TRP A 173 -14.43 2.46 -0.56
C TRP A 173 -14.38 0.92 -0.59
N PRO A 174 -15.54 0.24 -0.52
CA PRO A 174 -15.57 -1.21 -0.35
C PRO A 174 -14.91 -1.94 -1.52
N ARG A 175 -14.16 -2.99 -1.21
CA ARG A 175 -13.57 -3.92 -2.19
C ARG A 175 -13.68 -5.36 -1.74
N ARG A 176 -13.56 -6.30 -2.67
CA ARG A 176 -13.36 -7.73 -2.35
C ARG A 176 -11.88 -8.03 -2.21
N GLU A 177 -11.53 -8.99 -1.36
CA GLU A 177 -10.17 -9.43 -1.06
C GLU A 177 -9.33 -9.73 -2.30
N ASN A 178 -9.97 -10.35 -3.29
CA ASN A 178 -9.43 -10.80 -4.55
C ASN A 178 -9.69 -9.84 -5.72
N ASP A 179 -10.24 -8.65 -5.46
CA ASP A 179 -10.19 -7.58 -6.47
C ASP A 179 -8.71 -7.25 -6.74
N PRO A 180 -8.33 -6.92 -7.99
CA PRO A 180 -6.97 -6.43 -8.25
C PRO A 180 -6.65 -5.27 -7.30
N ASN A 181 -5.37 -5.10 -6.93
CA ASN A 181 -4.99 -3.90 -6.19
C ASN A 181 -5.07 -2.73 -7.19
N ILE A 182 -6.18 -2.00 -7.15
CA ILE A 182 -6.53 -0.99 -8.14
C ILE A 182 -5.91 0.33 -7.70
N GLU A 183 -5.27 1.01 -8.66
CA GLU A 183 -5.03 2.45 -8.59
C GLU A 183 -6.27 3.16 -8.04
N PRO A 184 -6.13 4.29 -7.33
CA PRO A 184 -7.29 4.95 -6.73
C PRO A 184 -8.38 5.18 -7.78
N PRO A 185 -9.62 4.69 -7.57
CA PRO A 185 -10.69 4.78 -8.57
C PRO A 185 -11.07 6.22 -8.92
N PHE A 186 -10.74 7.16 -8.04
CA PHE A 186 -10.97 8.60 -8.18
C PHE A 186 -9.77 9.39 -7.61
N PRO A 187 -9.66 10.70 -7.86
CA PRO A 187 -8.60 11.52 -7.26
C PRO A 187 -8.60 11.45 -5.73
N ILE A 188 -7.45 11.15 -5.13
CA ILE A 188 -7.30 10.93 -3.68
C ILE A 188 -7.56 12.17 -2.81
N ALA A 189 -7.50 13.36 -3.40
CA ALA A 189 -7.83 14.62 -2.73
C ALA A 189 -9.35 14.86 -2.62
N ASN A 190 -10.18 14.11 -3.36
CA ASN A 190 -11.63 14.29 -3.32
C ASN A 190 -12.20 13.70 -2.03
N THR A 191 -12.92 14.51 -1.26
CA THR A 191 -13.59 14.07 -0.02
C THR A 191 -14.82 13.18 -0.27
N ARG A 192 -15.23 13.04 -1.53
CA ARG A 192 -16.38 12.25 -1.96
C ARG A 192 -16.04 11.40 -3.16
N TRP A 193 -16.04 10.10 -2.98
CA TRP A 193 -15.95 9.07 -4.00
C TRP A 193 -17.34 8.42 -4.18
N GLU A 194 -17.67 8.08 -5.42
CA GLU A 194 -18.91 7.35 -5.70
C GLU A 194 -18.84 5.95 -5.09
N GLY A 195 -19.91 5.54 -4.39
CA GLY A 195 -19.98 4.24 -3.73
C GLY A 195 -19.25 4.16 -2.38
N GLN A 196 -18.69 5.26 -1.87
CA GLN A 196 -18.09 5.26 -0.53
C GLN A 196 -19.12 4.98 0.57
N ILE A 197 -18.63 4.44 1.67
CA ILE A 197 -19.36 4.27 2.93
C ILE A 197 -18.76 5.21 3.97
N GLU A 198 -19.63 5.86 4.72
CA GLU A 198 -19.26 6.67 5.89
C GLU A 198 -19.45 5.83 7.15
N ILE A 199 -18.37 5.51 7.84
CA ILE A 199 -18.43 4.76 9.09
C ILE A 199 -18.95 5.70 10.17
N SER A 200 -20.06 5.31 10.78
CA SER A 200 -20.54 5.92 12.02
C SER A 200 -20.66 4.86 13.10
N CYS A 201 -19.97 5.09 14.21
CA CYS A 201 -19.98 4.20 15.34
C CYS A 201 -19.65 4.96 16.63
N PRO A 202 -20.18 4.52 17.78
CA PRO A 202 -19.90 5.14 19.07
C PRO A 202 -18.48 4.85 19.56
N ALA A 203 -18.00 5.61 20.54
CA ALA A 203 -16.76 5.35 21.25
C ALA A 203 -16.71 3.92 21.81
N GLY A 204 -15.51 3.33 21.82
CA GLY A 204 -15.27 1.94 22.18
C GLY A 204 -15.53 0.94 21.05
N SER A 205 -15.87 1.42 19.85
CA SER A 205 -16.00 0.57 18.67
C SER A 205 -14.64 0.27 18.04
N VAL A 206 -14.50 -0.94 17.47
CA VAL A 206 -13.33 -1.35 16.70
C VAL A 206 -13.67 -1.39 15.22
N VAL A 207 -12.85 -0.76 14.40
CA VAL A 207 -12.90 -0.84 12.94
C VAL A 207 -11.69 -1.63 12.47
N ILE A 208 -11.90 -2.66 11.66
CA ILE A 208 -10.82 -3.47 11.08
C ILE A 208 -10.82 -3.22 9.58
N ILE A 209 -9.68 -2.82 9.03
CA ILE A 209 -9.52 -2.45 7.61
C ILE A 209 -8.41 -3.32 7.00
N GLU A 210 -8.72 -3.98 5.90
CA GLU A 210 -7.77 -4.78 5.11
C GLU A 210 -6.79 -3.88 4.35
N GLN A 211 -5.55 -4.34 4.21
CA GLN A 211 -4.42 -3.54 3.71
C GLN A 211 -4.65 -2.83 2.37
N CYS A 212 -5.37 -3.39 1.41
CA CYS A 212 -5.60 -2.74 0.13
C CYS A 212 -6.93 -1.97 0.06
N THR A 213 -7.64 -1.86 1.18
CA THR A 213 -8.92 -1.14 1.23
C THR A 213 -8.68 0.35 1.29
N TRP A 214 -9.16 1.05 0.25
CA TRP A 214 -9.09 2.51 0.18
C TRP A 214 -9.95 3.13 1.27
N HIS A 215 -9.35 4.00 2.05
CA HIS A 215 -10.03 4.72 3.11
C HIS A 215 -9.45 6.10 3.33
N ALA A 216 -10.22 6.96 3.99
CA ALA A 216 -9.89 8.35 4.27
C ALA A 216 -10.54 8.78 5.60
N ALA A 217 -10.15 9.93 6.14
CA ALA A 217 -10.76 10.45 7.38
C ALA A 217 -11.20 11.90 7.24
N LEU A 218 -12.50 12.15 7.47
CA LEU A 218 -13.07 13.49 7.49
C LEU A 218 -12.56 14.31 8.69
N PRO A 219 -12.37 15.63 8.52
CA PRO A 219 -11.95 16.50 9.61
C PRO A 219 -13.01 16.52 10.71
N ARG A 220 -12.57 16.61 11.96
CA ARG A 220 -13.45 16.86 13.10
C ARG A 220 -13.94 18.31 13.04
N ARG A 221 -15.22 18.54 13.32
CA ARG A 221 -15.89 19.86 13.24
C ARG A 221 -16.29 20.40 14.60
N ILE A 222 -16.21 19.58 15.64
CA ILE A 222 -16.50 19.95 17.03
C ILE A 222 -15.20 20.07 17.86
N PRO A 223 -15.20 20.90 18.91
CA PRO A 223 -14.04 21.03 19.79
C PRO A 223 -13.60 19.71 20.43
N GLY A 224 -12.34 19.69 20.89
CA GLY A 224 -11.73 18.58 21.59
C GLY A 224 -10.90 17.65 20.70
N VAL A 225 -10.26 16.68 21.35
CA VAL A 225 -9.34 15.72 20.72
C VAL A 225 -10.09 14.42 20.43
N ARG A 226 -10.03 13.98 19.17
CA ARG A 226 -10.38 12.64 18.72
C ARG A 226 -9.16 11.73 18.84
N MET A 227 -9.34 10.60 19.51
CA MET A 227 -8.29 9.62 19.77
C MET A 227 -8.67 8.23 19.24
N PHE A 228 -7.69 7.51 18.73
CA PHE A 228 -7.81 6.07 18.50
C PHE A 228 -6.49 5.35 18.75
N ILE A 229 -6.59 4.07 19.07
CA ILE A 229 -5.45 3.15 19.16
C ILE A 229 -5.46 2.27 17.92
N GLY A 230 -4.33 2.16 17.24
CA GLY A 230 -4.14 1.33 16.06
C GLY A 230 -3.18 0.18 16.34
N ALA A 231 -3.47 -1.00 15.78
CA ALA A 231 -2.56 -2.13 15.76
C ALA A 231 -2.59 -2.82 14.40
N TYR A 232 -1.41 -3.06 13.84
CA TYR A 232 -1.26 -3.84 12.61
C TYR A 232 -1.14 -5.32 12.93
N PHE A 233 -1.95 -6.14 12.29
CA PHE A 233 -1.88 -7.59 12.38
C PHE A 233 -1.63 -8.19 11.00
N ALA A 234 -0.83 -9.24 10.97
CA ALA A 234 -0.42 -9.91 9.75
C ALA A 234 -0.63 -11.42 9.83
N SER A 235 -0.85 -12.02 8.68
CA SER A 235 -0.82 -13.47 8.51
C SER A 235 0.61 -13.98 8.56
N ARG A 236 0.79 -15.24 8.97
CA ARG A 236 2.09 -15.94 8.85
C ARG A 236 2.63 -15.97 7.40
N GLU A 237 1.83 -15.71 6.39
CA GLU A 237 2.30 -15.72 5.00
C GLU A 237 2.64 -14.32 4.48
N ALA A 238 2.43 -13.27 5.28
CA ALA A 238 2.82 -11.93 4.92
C ALA A 238 4.36 -11.85 4.77
N PRO A 239 4.88 -11.14 3.75
CA PRO A 239 6.29 -10.75 3.69
C PRO A 239 6.70 -10.03 4.98
N PRO A 240 7.94 -10.14 5.48
CA PRO A 240 8.37 -9.37 6.64
C PRO A 240 8.39 -7.86 6.34
N THR A 241 8.43 -7.07 7.41
CA THR A 241 8.45 -5.61 7.37
C THR A 241 9.83 -5.07 7.75
N PHE A 242 10.21 -3.90 7.25
CA PHE A 242 11.49 -3.23 7.56
C PHE A 242 11.47 -2.51 8.90
N ASP A 243 10.31 -1.94 9.24
CA ASP A 243 10.10 -1.40 10.57
C ASP A 243 9.82 -2.53 11.58
N VAL A 244 10.26 -2.32 12.82
CA VAL A 244 10.09 -3.26 13.92
C VAL A 244 9.66 -2.49 15.15
N ASP A 245 8.53 -2.90 15.72
CA ASP A 245 8.10 -2.50 17.06
C ASP A 245 8.71 -3.48 18.07
N GLU A 246 9.90 -3.14 18.57
CA GLU A 246 10.66 -4.01 19.48
C GLU A 246 9.94 -4.27 20.81
N THR A 247 8.97 -3.42 21.17
CA THR A 247 8.15 -3.61 22.38
C THR A 247 7.22 -4.81 22.26
N LEU A 248 7.01 -5.34 21.05
CA LEU A 248 6.22 -6.53 20.79
C LEU A 248 7.04 -7.83 20.82
N LEU A 249 8.37 -7.73 20.96
CA LEU A 249 9.24 -8.92 21.01
C LEU A 249 9.16 -9.66 22.35
N ASP A 250 8.73 -8.99 23.41
CA ASP A 250 8.43 -9.60 24.72
C ASP A 250 7.08 -9.11 25.22
N LEU A 251 6.07 -9.99 25.12
CA LEU A 251 4.70 -9.75 25.56
C LEU A 251 4.34 -10.59 26.79
N SER A 252 5.33 -11.01 27.58
CA SER A 252 5.12 -11.83 28.78
C SER A 252 4.15 -11.20 29.80
N GLU A 253 4.17 -9.87 29.94
CA GLU A 253 3.29 -9.11 30.83
C GLU A 253 1.98 -8.63 30.17
N ALA A 254 1.81 -8.86 28.87
CA ALA A 254 0.64 -8.37 28.12
C ALA A 254 -0.65 -9.22 28.31
N GLY A 255 -0.52 -10.34 29.03
CA GLY A 255 -1.56 -11.34 29.19
C GLY A 255 -1.61 -12.34 28.02
N PRO A 256 -2.26 -13.50 28.25
CA PRO A 256 -2.16 -14.65 27.35
C PRO A 256 -2.76 -14.40 25.96
N LEU A 257 -3.73 -13.47 25.86
CA LEU A 257 -4.39 -13.19 24.59
C LEU A 257 -3.47 -12.45 23.62
N LEU A 258 -2.89 -11.31 24.03
CA LEU A 258 -1.99 -10.56 23.15
C LEU A 258 -0.69 -11.33 22.91
N GLN A 259 -0.18 -12.03 23.93
CA GLN A 259 0.98 -12.91 23.79
C GLN A 259 0.79 -13.98 22.71
N SER A 260 -0.44 -14.48 22.49
CA SER A 260 -0.72 -15.43 21.41
C SER A 260 -0.57 -14.87 19.99
N PHE A 261 -0.38 -13.56 19.85
CA PHE A 261 -0.06 -12.86 18.59
C PHE A 261 1.38 -12.35 18.56
N GLN A 262 2.24 -12.73 19.51
CA GLN A 262 3.62 -12.27 19.54
C GLN A 262 4.36 -12.68 18.24
N PRO A 263 5.07 -11.73 17.59
CA PRO A 263 5.87 -12.05 16.41
C PRO A 263 6.98 -13.04 16.76
N ALA A 264 7.26 -13.98 15.85
CA ALA A 264 8.46 -14.81 15.98
C ALA A 264 9.71 -13.95 15.70
N GLU A 265 10.63 -13.87 16.67
CA GLU A 265 11.87 -13.06 16.64
C GLU A 265 12.63 -13.13 15.31
N ALA A 266 12.68 -14.32 14.70
CA ALA A 266 13.37 -14.56 13.43
C ALA A 266 12.82 -13.77 12.23
N ARG A 267 11.59 -13.27 12.28
CA ARG A 267 10.96 -12.55 11.16
C ARG A 267 11.16 -11.05 11.22
N SER A 268 11.04 -10.46 12.41
CA SER A 268 11.27 -9.02 12.59
C SER A 268 12.73 -8.66 12.31
N VAL A 269 13.67 -9.57 12.58
CA VAL A 269 15.10 -9.36 12.31
C VAL A 269 15.48 -9.61 10.83
N GLN A 270 14.69 -10.41 10.10
CA GLN A 270 15.04 -10.86 8.74
C GLN A 270 15.12 -9.73 7.71
N ALA A 271 14.43 -8.62 7.93
CA ALA A 271 14.45 -7.45 7.04
C ALA A 271 15.51 -6.41 7.42
N LEU A 272 16.03 -6.42 8.65
CA LEU A 272 17.01 -5.43 9.16
C LEU A 272 18.40 -5.51 8.50
N GLY A 273 18.59 -6.46 7.57
CA GLY A 273 19.83 -6.61 6.80
C GLY A 273 19.64 -6.73 5.28
N LEU A 274 18.40 -6.62 4.77
CA LEU A 274 18.13 -6.63 3.33
C LEU A 274 18.18 -5.20 2.80
N ASP A 275 18.81 -4.99 1.63
CA ASP A 275 18.66 -3.72 0.92
C ASP A 275 17.19 -3.62 0.45
N PRO A 276 16.48 -2.51 0.73
CA PRO A 276 15.11 -2.31 0.27
C PRO A 276 14.92 -2.56 -1.23
N SER A 277 15.94 -2.43 -2.07
CA SER A 277 15.85 -2.75 -3.49
C SER A 277 15.74 -4.26 -3.83
N GLU A 278 16.11 -5.16 -2.92
CA GLU A 278 16.11 -6.63 -3.13
C GLU A 278 14.75 -7.29 -2.78
N VAL A 279 13.87 -6.53 -2.15
CA VAL A 279 12.59 -6.96 -1.58
C VAL A 279 11.58 -7.41 -2.63
N PRO A 280 11.42 -6.73 -3.79
CA PRO A 280 10.59 -7.22 -4.88
C PRO A 280 10.88 -8.65 -5.29
N ASP A 281 12.17 -8.97 -5.47
CA ASP A 281 12.62 -10.27 -5.93
C ASP A 281 12.53 -11.32 -4.82
N ALA A 282 12.89 -10.93 -3.58
CA ALA A 282 12.84 -11.83 -2.42
C ALA A 282 11.42 -12.30 -2.06
N TYR A 283 10.40 -11.47 -2.33
CA TYR A 283 9.02 -11.75 -1.94
C TYR A 283 8.05 -11.87 -3.11
N GLY A 284 8.56 -11.92 -4.35
CA GLY A 284 7.73 -12.00 -5.55
C GLY A 284 6.77 -10.81 -5.69
N LEU A 285 7.07 -9.69 -5.03
CA LEU A 285 6.30 -8.46 -5.13
C LEU A 285 6.71 -7.80 -6.43
N ILE A 286 6.00 -8.08 -7.51
CA ILE A 286 6.29 -7.49 -8.83
C ILE A 286 5.93 -6.01 -8.75
N PRO A 287 6.88 -5.04 -8.70
CA PRO A 287 6.53 -3.63 -8.74
C PRO A 287 5.90 -3.32 -10.08
N ARG A 288 4.75 -2.62 -10.07
CA ARG A 288 4.25 -1.98 -11.29
C ARG A 288 5.09 -0.74 -11.57
N GLY A 289 6.23 -0.97 -12.18
CA GLY A 289 7.19 0.03 -12.61
C GLY A 289 8.37 -0.70 -13.19
N SER A 290 8.36 -0.88 -14.50
CA SER A 290 9.38 -1.67 -15.18
C SER A 290 10.76 -1.05 -14.96
N SER A 291 11.59 -1.74 -14.19
CA SER A 291 13.02 -1.49 -14.09
C SER A 291 13.67 -1.56 -15.48
N HIS A 292 14.90 -1.08 -15.64
CA HIS A 292 15.65 -1.29 -16.88
C HIS A 292 15.71 -2.77 -17.28
N ALA A 293 15.77 -3.68 -16.30
CA ALA A 293 15.72 -5.12 -16.53
C ALA A 293 14.38 -5.57 -17.11
N ASP A 294 13.26 -5.04 -16.60
CA ASP A 294 11.92 -5.36 -17.11
C ASP A 294 11.70 -4.85 -18.54
N TRP A 295 12.18 -3.64 -18.87
CA TRP A 295 12.16 -3.16 -20.25
C TRP A 295 13.03 -4.01 -21.17
N THR A 296 14.21 -4.40 -20.70
CA THR A 296 15.13 -5.26 -21.47
C THR A 296 14.52 -6.63 -21.74
N ARG A 297 13.70 -7.17 -20.82
CA ARG A 297 12.97 -8.43 -21.06
C ARG A 297 12.02 -8.38 -22.26
N LEU A 298 11.48 -7.21 -22.62
CA LEU A 298 10.60 -7.08 -23.79
C LEU A 298 11.27 -7.45 -25.11
N VAL A 299 12.60 -7.41 -25.16
CA VAL A 299 13.41 -7.76 -26.34
C VAL A 299 14.37 -8.92 -26.07
N ALA A 300 14.14 -9.69 -25.00
CA ALA A 300 15.01 -10.79 -24.62
C ALA A 300 15.14 -11.84 -25.75
N GLY A 301 16.37 -12.24 -26.04
CA GLY A 301 16.68 -13.24 -27.06
C GLY A 301 16.63 -12.72 -28.50
N VAL A 302 16.20 -11.48 -28.75
CA VAL A 302 16.11 -10.93 -30.12
C VAL A 302 17.50 -10.79 -30.71
N ALA A 303 18.44 -10.16 -29.98
CA ALA A 303 19.77 -9.90 -30.50
C ALA A 303 20.51 -11.20 -30.88
N GLU A 304 20.42 -12.21 -30.01
CA GLU A 304 21.09 -13.50 -30.16
C GLU A 304 20.59 -14.28 -31.39
N ARG A 305 19.28 -14.23 -31.68
CA ARG A 305 18.70 -14.90 -32.86
C ARG A 305 19.20 -14.33 -34.19
N HIS A 306 19.66 -13.07 -34.18
CA HIS A 306 20.11 -12.35 -35.38
C HIS A 306 21.62 -12.11 -35.40
N GLY A 307 22.40 -12.77 -34.54
CA GLY A 307 23.85 -12.58 -34.46
C GLY A 307 24.25 -11.13 -34.10
N ALA A 308 23.38 -10.44 -33.36
CA ALA A 308 23.56 -9.08 -32.89
C ALA A 308 23.75 -9.03 -31.38
N THR A 309 24.00 -7.84 -30.85
CA THR A 309 24.02 -7.54 -29.42
C THR A 309 23.02 -6.43 -29.10
N LEU A 310 22.36 -6.52 -27.95
CA LEU A 310 21.64 -5.38 -27.39
C LEU A 310 22.66 -4.49 -26.66
N ALA A 311 23.25 -3.56 -27.41
CA ALA A 311 24.33 -2.72 -26.91
C ALA A 311 23.86 -1.78 -25.78
N GLN A 312 22.62 -1.32 -25.82
CA GLN A 312 22.09 -0.41 -24.80
C GLN A 312 20.56 -0.45 -24.71
N THR A 313 20.05 -0.39 -23.48
CA THR A 313 18.65 0.00 -23.20
C THR A 313 18.68 1.39 -22.57
N ILE A 314 17.99 2.36 -23.14
CA ILE A 314 17.91 3.75 -22.64
C ILE A 314 16.47 4.03 -22.23
N LEU A 315 16.21 4.14 -20.94
CA LEU A 315 14.90 4.54 -20.43
C LEU A 315 14.88 6.06 -20.21
N GLY A 316 14.10 6.75 -21.03
CA GLY A 316 13.77 8.15 -20.86
C GLY A 316 12.39 8.32 -20.24
N ARG A 317 12.10 9.54 -19.77
CA ARG A 317 10.80 9.88 -19.17
C ARG A 317 9.62 9.49 -20.07
N SER A 318 9.73 9.66 -21.38
CA SER A 318 8.64 9.41 -22.34
C SER A 318 9.02 8.47 -23.48
N ARG A 319 10.10 7.69 -23.36
CA ARG A 319 10.48 6.71 -24.38
C ARG A 319 11.49 5.69 -23.85
N CYS A 320 11.50 4.51 -24.43
CA CYS A 320 12.44 3.44 -24.14
C CYS A 320 13.10 3.10 -25.46
N THR A 321 14.43 3.12 -25.51
CA THR A 321 15.20 2.84 -26.72
C THR A 321 16.02 1.59 -26.51
N PHE A 322 15.82 0.59 -27.37
CA PHE A 322 16.60 -0.62 -27.48
C PHE A 322 17.56 -0.48 -28.65
N ARG A 323 18.86 -0.38 -28.36
CA ARG A 323 19.91 -0.23 -29.37
C ARG A 323 20.52 -1.58 -29.68
N PHE A 324 20.33 -2.03 -30.92
CA PHE A 324 20.93 -3.27 -31.43
C PHE A 324 22.11 -2.97 -32.33
N GLU A 325 23.18 -3.76 -32.20
CA GLU A 325 24.39 -3.65 -33.02
C GLU A 325 24.80 -5.04 -33.52
N THR A 326 25.09 -5.16 -34.82
CA THR A 326 25.59 -6.40 -35.42
C THR A 326 27.10 -6.49 -35.30
N ALA A 327 27.67 -7.69 -35.43
CA ALA A 327 29.12 -7.89 -35.41
C ALA A 327 29.86 -7.11 -36.51
N GLU A 328 29.18 -6.80 -37.62
CA GLU A 328 29.71 -6.02 -38.74
C GLU A 328 29.67 -4.50 -38.50
N GLY A 329 29.24 -4.06 -37.32
CA GLY A 329 29.20 -2.65 -36.93
C GLY A 329 27.97 -1.89 -37.47
N SER A 330 27.00 -2.58 -38.05
CA SER A 330 25.71 -2.00 -38.40
C SER A 330 24.78 -1.99 -37.17
N GLY A 331 23.78 -1.11 -37.12
CA GLY A 331 22.93 -1.02 -35.94
C GLY A 331 21.63 -0.25 -36.14
N VAL A 332 20.71 -0.40 -35.20
CA VAL A 332 19.38 0.24 -35.23
C VAL A 332 18.85 0.45 -33.82
N ASP A 333 18.15 1.56 -33.61
CA ASP A 333 17.43 1.85 -32.37
C ASP A 333 15.94 1.51 -32.56
N VAL A 334 15.41 0.57 -31.79
CA VAL A 334 13.96 0.31 -31.67
C VAL A 334 13.43 1.10 -30.48
N VAL A 335 12.48 1.99 -30.73
CA VAL A 335 11.98 2.96 -29.75
C VAL A 335 10.50 2.70 -29.47
N VAL A 336 10.18 2.56 -28.19
CA VAL A 336 8.82 2.56 -27.65
C VAL A 336 8.53 3.97 -27.14
N GLU A 337 7.49 4.62 -27.66
CA GLU A 337 7.06 5.96 -27.23
C GLU A 337 5.54 6.04 -27.02
N PRO A 338 5.02 6.86 -26.10
CA PRO A 338 3.59 7.04 -25.88
C PRO A 338 2.87 7.44 -27.16
N ARG A 339 1.70 6.85 -27.41
CA ARG A 339 0.92 7.09 -28.62
C ARG A 339 0.50 8.55 -28.80
N ARG A 340 0.20 9.25 -27.70
CA ARG A 340 -0.26 10.65 -27.72
C ARG A 340 0.86 11.58 -27.23
N PRO A 341 1.30 12.55 -28.07
CA PRO A 341 2.27 13.56 -27.65
C PRO A 341 1.78 14.29 -26.39
N GLY A 342 2.67 14.51 -25.42
CA GLY A 342 2.36 15.26 -24.19
C GLY A 342 1.66 14.46 -23.08
N ARG A 343 1.42 13.15 -23.25
CA ARG A 343 1.00 12.29 -22.13
C ARG A 343 2.18 11.98 -21.18
N PRO A 344 1.91 11.74 -19.88
CA PRO A 344 2.95 11.46 -18.90
C PRO A 344 3.66 10.13 -19.19
N ALA A 345 4.70 9.85 -18.41
CA ALA A 345 5.74 8.86 -18.63
C ALA A 345 5.29 7.49 -19.18
N LEU A 346 6.21 6.79 -19.86
CA LEU A 346 5.99 5.45 -20.43
C LEU A 346 5.27 4.49 -19.46
N CYS A 347 5.63 4.52 -18.17
CA CYS A 347 5.02 3.70 -17.12
C CYS A 347 3.53 3.97 -16.85
N ARG A 348 2.93 4.99 -17.45
CA ARG A 348 1.53 5.41 -17.25
C ARG A 348 0.70 5.40 -18.54
N SER A 349 1.25 4.91 -19.64
CA SER A 349 0.54 4.84 -20.92
C SER A 349 0.09 3.41 -21.18
N ASP A 350 -1.19 3.27 -21.54
CA ASP A 350 -1.85 2.02 -21.96
C ASP A 350 -1.63 1.71 -23.45
N SER A 351 -0.93 2.59 -24.17
CA SER A 351 -0.73 2.52 -25.61
C SER A 351 0.56 3.19 -26.08
N PHE A 352 1.27 2.53 -27.00
CA PHE A 352 2.57 2.98 -27.50
C PHE A 352 2.69 2.84 -29.01
N ASN A 353 3.50 3.71 -29.59
CA ASN A 353 4.05 3.56 -30.91
C ASN A 353 5.38 2.81 -30.81
N LEU A 354 5.60 1.91 -31.76
CA LEU A 354 6.90 1.30 -32.02
C LEU A 354 7.47 1.93 -33.27
N VAL A 355 8.63 2.57 -33.15
CA VAL A 355 9.35 3.19 -34.27
C VAL A 355 10.80 2.73 -34.25
N TYR A 356 11.44 2.62 -35.41
CA TYR A 356 12.88 2.40 -35.49
C TYR A 356 13.57 3.66 -36.02
N ARG A 357 14.74 3.99 -35.46
CA ARG A 357 15.51 5.20 -35.81
C ARG A 357 17.00 4.90 -35.79
N ASN A 358 17.81 5.87 -36.21
CA ASN A 358 19.28 5.84 -36.12
C ASN A 358 19.90 4.57 -36.75
N VAL A 359 19.43 4.18 -37.93
CA VAL A 359 20.02 3.08 -38.69
C VAL A 359 21.46 3.46 -39.07
N ARG A 360 22.42 2.63 -38.65
CA ARG A 360 23.86 2.79 -38.90
C ARG A 360 24.34 1.62 -39.76
N GLY A 361 25.21 1.90 -40.72
CA GLY A 361 25.69 0.91 -41.69
C GLY A 361 24.76 0.75 -42.89
N ALA A 362 25.06 -0.21 -43.76
CA ALA A 362 24.21 -0.51 -44.91
C ALA A 362 22.91 -1.18 -44.42
N PRO A 363 21.73 -0.77 -44.91
CA PRO A 363 20.48 -1.46 -44.59
C PRO A 363 20.50 -2.84 -45.26
N THR A 364 20.80 -3.86 -44.48
CA THR A 364 20.83 -5.25 -44.92
C THR A 364 19.54 -5.98 -44.51
N ASP A 365 19.22 -7.09 -45.18
CA ASP A 365 18.08 -7.93 -44.81
C ASP A 365 18.15 -8.41 -43.34
N PRO A 366 19.32 -8.78 -42.77
CA PRO A 366 19.47 -9.08 -41.35
C PRO A 366 19.01 -7.98 -40.38
N LEU A 367 19.29 -6.70 -40.68
CA LEU A 367 18.82 -5.58 -39.85
C LEU A 367 17.29 -5.44 -39.91
N ARG A 368 16.69 -5.68 -41.08
CA ARG A 368 15.24 -5.63 -41.26
C ARG A 368 14.56 -6.76 -40.49
N ASP A 369 15.11 -7.97 -40.55
CA ASP A 369 14.58 -9.14 -39.84
C ASP A 369 14.71 -8.99 -38.33
N LEU A 370 15.81 -8.40 -37.84
CA LEU A 370 16.00 -8.06 -36.44
C LEU A 370 14.93 -7.10 -35.93
N VAL A 371 14.67 -5.99 -36.65
CA VAL A 371 13.64 -5.01 -36.25
C VAL A 371 12.27 -5.66 -36.22
N ARG A 372 11.94 -6.51 -37.21
CA ARG A 372 10.67 -7.23 -37.25
C ARG A 372 10.50 -8.15 -36.05
N ASP A 373 11.51 -8.95 -35.72
CA ASP A 373 11.49 -9.86 -34.58
C ASP A 373 11.44 -9.10 -33.24
N ALA A 374 12.13 -7.96 -33.13
CA ALA A 374 12.01 -7.08 -31.97
C ALA A 374 10.56 -6.62 -31.76
N VAL A 375 9.92 -6.12 -32.82
CA VAL A 375 8.52 -5.67 -32.78
C VAL A 375 7.56 -6.82 -32.41
N GLU A 376 7.72 -7.99 -33.01
CA GLU A 376 6.89 -9.16 -32.71
C GLU A 376 7.11 -9.70 -31.30
N THR A 377 8.35 -9.68 -30.79
CA THR A 377 8.67 -10.10 -29.43
C THR A 377 8.08 -9.14 -28.40
N ILE A 378 8.18 -7.83 -28.62
CA ILE A 378 7.56 -6.82 -27.76
C ILE A 378 6.03 -7.01 -27.73
N ARG A 379 5.40 -7.26 -28.89
CA ARG A 379 3.95 -7.52 -28.98
C ARG A 379 3.51 -8.79 -28.25
N ARG A 380 4.29 -9.87 -28.34
CA ARG A 380 3.97 -11.14 -27.65
C ARG A 380 4.18 -11.07 -26.14
N SER A 381 5.13 -10.25 -25.69
CA SER A 381 5.47 -10.08 -24.26
C SER A 381 4.44 -9.23 -23.51
N ASP A 382 3.51 -8.62 -24.23
CA ASP A 382 2.41 -7.85 -23.67
C ASP A 382 1.20 -8.75 -23.36
N ASN A 383 0.79 -8.73 -22.10
CA ASN A 383 -0.34 -9.50 -21.57
C ASN A 383 -1.71 -8.81 -21.76
N GLY A 384 -1.78 -7.80 -22.64
CA GLY A 384 -2.99 -7.04 -22.93
C GLY A 384 -3.14 -5.76 -22.09
N SER A 385 -2.10 -5.38 -21.35
CA SER A 385 -2.04 -4.12 -20.62
C SER A 385 -1.49 -2.97 -21.46
N LEU A 386 -0.75 -3.29 -22.53
CA LEU A 386 -0.27 -2.32 -23.51
C LEU A 386 -1.07 -2.50 -24.82
N ARG A 387 -1.12 -1.43 -25.63
CA ARG A 387 -1.76 -1.47 -26.96
C ARG A 387 -0.77 -0.93 -27.97
N PHE A 388 -0.34 -1.79 -28.90
CA PHE A 388 0.59 -1.43 -29.97
C PHE A 388 -0.14 -1.21 -31.29
N GLU A 389 0.15 -0.11 -31.96
CA GLU A 389 -0.17 0.07 -33.38
C GLU A 389 1.14 0.25 -34.16
N PRO A 390 1.36 -0.50 -35.25
CA PRO A 390 2.47 -0.22 -36.14
C PRO A 390 2.25 1.15 -36.79
N ASN A 391 3.16 2.09 -36.57
CA ASN A 391 3.27 3.25 -37.44
C ASN A 391 4.14 2.82 -38.63
N GLU A 392 3.50 2.48 -39.74
CA GLU A 392 4.17 2.36 -41.03
C GLU A 392 4.47 3.77 -41.58
N GLU A 393 5.25 4.57 -40.86
CA GLU A 393 5.86 5.75 -41.49
C GLU A 393 7.07 5.26 -42.26
N GLU A 394 6.93 5.19 -43.59
CA GLU A 394 8.02 4.97 -44.53
C GLU A 394 9.20 5.89 -44.19
N GLY A 395 10.24 5.31 -43.59
CA GLY A 395 11.55 5.91 -43.45
C GLY A 395 12.18 6.09 -44.82
N GLY A 396 11.74 7.12 -45.53
CA GLY A 396 12.19 7.47 -46.87
C GLY A 396 12.18 8.98 -47.05
N LYS A 397 13.18 9.67 -46.48
CA LYS A 397 13.79 10.90 -47.04
C LYS A 397 14.92 11.41 -46.15
N GLY A 398 16.17 11.33 -46.66
CA GLY A 398 17.20 12.33 -46.37
C GLY A 398 18.60 11.79 -46.05
N ALA A 399 19.43 11.72 -47.11
CA ALA A 399 20.89 11.85 -47.21
C ALA A 399 21.81 10.98 -46.32
#